data_AF-A0A7C1BFX2-F1
#
_entry.id   AF-A0A7C1BFX2-F1
#
_cell.length_a   1.000
_cell.length_b   1.000
_cell.length_c   1.000
_cell.angle_alpha   90.00
_cell.angle_beta   90.00
_cell.angle_gamma   90.00
#
_symmetry.space_group_name_H-M   'P 1'
#
loop_
_entity.id
_entity.type
_entity.pdbx_description
1 polymer ?
#
loop_
_entity_poly.entity_id
_entity_poly.type
_entity_poly.pdbx_seq_one_letter_code
_entity_poly.pdbx_strand_id
1 'polypeptide(L)'
;RAEAERMVKEVVDAGNRFARSPTRDNYRRYVEKIKRFLQYVERGLYRVRDMLGIETDEKKLYMVAEIVDEELKEIARLVFESEMNTLKLADKIERINGLLLDLYR
;
A
#
# COMPACT_ATOMS: atom_id res chain seq x y z
N ARG A 1 5.49 -7.27 -15.38
CA ARG A 1 4.89 -8.19 -14.38
C ARG A 1 5.87 -8.52 -13.25
N ALA A 2 7.05 -9.08 -13.53
CA ALA A 2 8.05 -9.41 -12.48
C ALA A 2 8.44 -8.24 -11.55
N GLU A 3 8.58 -7.02 -12.08
CA GLU A 3 8.91 -5.84 -11.27
C GLU A 3 7.79 -5.46 -10.28
N ALA A 4 6.53 -5.46 -10.74
CA ALA A 4 5.38 -5.16 -9.88
C ALA A 4 5.24 -6.20 -8.77
N GLU A 5 5.39 -7.48 -9.10
CA GLU A 5 5.38 -8.58 -8.14
C GLU A 5 6.47 -8.44 -7.08
N ARG A 6 7.70 -8.08 -7.49
CA ARG A 6 8.80 -7.77 -6.57
C ARG A 6 8.43 -6.62 -5.63
N MET A 7 7.88 -5.53 -6.16
CA MET A 7 7.50 -4.37 -5.37
C MET A 7 6.38 -4.68 -4.38
N VAL A 8 5.36 -5.46 -4.77
CA VAL A 8 4.32 -5.93 -3.85
C VAL A 8 4.92 -6.78 -2.73
N LYS A 9 5.83 -7.71 -3.06
CA LYS A 9 6.54 -8.49 -2.05
C LYS A 9 7.32 -7.61 -1.08
N GLU A 10 7.99 -6.56 -1.57
CA GLU A 10 8.70 -5.60 -0.71
C GLU A 10 7.76 -4.86 0.25
N VAL A 11 6.53 -4.53 -0.20
CA VAL A 11 5.49 -3.92 0.64
C VAL A 11 5.06 -4.90 1.74
N VAL A 12 4.71 -6.13 1.36
CA VAL A 12 4.31 -7.18 2.32
C VAL A 12 5.39 -7.44 3.35
N ASP A 13 6.65 -7.58 2.91
CA ASP A 13 7.79 -7.79 3.79
C ASP A 13 8.00 -6.60 4.76
N ALA A 14 7.76 -5.36 4.30
CA ALA A 14 7.84 -4.17 5.15
C ALA A 14 6.68 -4.10 6.15
N GLY A 15 5.46 -4.45 5.73
CA GLY A 15 4.29 -4.54 6.60
C GLY A 15 4.48 -5.58 7.70
N ASN A 16 4.96 -6.77 7.35
CA ASN A 16 5.27 -7.83 8.32
C ASN A 16 6.34 -7.40 9.34
N ARG A 17 7.38 -6.68 8.91
CA ARG A 17 8.39 -6.13 9.82
C ARG A 17 7.78 -5.09 10.77
N PHE A 18 6.90 -4.24 10.26
CA PHE A 18 6.24 -3.22 11.06
C PHE A 18 5.26 -3.81 12.07
N ALA A 19 4.46 -4.82 11.69
CA ALA A 19 3.58 -5.55 12.60
C ALA A 19 4.36 -6.18 13.77
N ARG A 20 5.56 -6.73 13.51
CA ARG A 20 6.44 -7.32 14.53
C ARG A 20 7.15 -6.27 15.38
N SER A 21 7.41 -5.08 14.84
CA SER A 21 8.15 -4.01 15.50
C SER A 21 7.54 -2.65 15.11
N PRO A 22 6.51 -2.18 15.86
CA PRO A 22 5.72 -0.98 15.54
C PRO A 22 6.46 0.35 15.80
N THR A 23 7.62 0.53 15.17
CA THR A 23 8.44 1.74 15.31
C THR A 23 8.12 2.76 14.21
N ARG A 24 8.37 4.04 14.48
CA ARG A 24 8.27 5.12 13.47
C ARG A 24 9.09 4.82 12.22
N ASP A 25 10.25 4.19 12.37
CA ASP A 25 11.12 3.86 11.23
C ASP A 25 10.55 2.73 10.38
N ASN A 26 9.99 1.68 10.99
CA ASN A 26 9.35 0.60 10.24
C ASN A 26 8.06 1.09 9.56
N TYR A 27 7.29 1.96 10.21
CA TYR A 27 6.14 2.63 9.61
C TYR A 27 6.56 3.44 8.37
N ARG A 28 7.58 4.31 8.49
CA ARG A 28 8.09 5.11 7.37
C ARG A 28 8.52 4.22 6.19
N ARG A 29 9.26 3.14 6.47
CA ARG A 29 9.68 2.19 5.45
C ARG A 29 8.49 1.52 4.75
N TYR A 30 7.45 1.16 5.50
CA TYR A 30 6.23 0.59 4.92
C TYR A 30 5.53 1.57 3.98
N VAL A 31 5.28 2.80 4.45
CA VAL A 31 4.69 3.90 3.66
C VAL A 31 5.51 4.17 2.38
N GLU A 32 6.83 4.23 2.48
CA GLU A 32 7.70 4.44 1.31
C GLU A 32 7.58 3.33 0.27
N LYS A 33 7.47 2.07 0.69
CA LYS A 33 7.29 0.95 -0.24
C LYS A 33 5.93 1.01 -0.93
N ILE A 34 4.86 1.32 -0.19
CA ILE A 34 3.52 1.49 -0.75
C ILE A 34 3.52 2.62 -1.78
N LYS A 35 4.06 3.79 -1.44
CA LYS A 35 4.15 4.94 -2.34
C LYS A 35 4.90 4.61 -3.63
N ARG A 36 6.03 3.92 -3.53
CA ARG A 36 6.80 3.49 -4.71
C ARG A 36 6.00 2.56 -5.59
N PHE A 37 5.27 1.61 -5.01
CA PHE A 37 4.41 0.68 -5.76
C PHE A 37 3.28 1.41 -6.49
N LEU A 38 2.52 2.26 -5.79
CA LEU A 38 1.42 3.03 -6.40
C LEU A 38 1.93 3.91 -7.56
N GLN A 39 3.07 4.59 -7.40
CA GLN A 39 3.70 5.36 -8.47
C GLN A 39 4.17 4.51 -9.66
N TYR A 40 4.58 3.27 -9.42
CA TYR A 40 4.92 2.33 -10.48
C TYR A 40 3.67 1.95 -11.29
N VAL A 41 2.57 1.63 -10.60
CA VAL A 41 1.28 1.29 -11.23
C VAL A 41 0.75 2.47 -12.04
N GLU A 42 0.71 3.67 -11.45
CA GLU A 42 0.26 4.91 -12.10
C GLU A 42 0.98 5.16 -13.44
N ARG A 43 2.32 5.06 -13.44
CA ARG A 43 3.12 5.20 -14.67
C ARG A 43 2.82 4.13 -15.71
N GLY A 44 2.46 2.93 -15.28
CA GLY A 44 2.01 1.86 -16.17
C GLY A 44 0.69 2.22 -16.84
N LEU A 45 -0.28 2.72 -16.07
CA LEU A 45 -1.59 3.12 -16.58
C LEU A 45 -1.51 4.27 -17.57
N TYR A 46 -0.69 5.29 -17.32
CA TYR A 46 -0.49 6.38 -18.28
C TYR A 46 -0.03 5.88 -19.65
N ARG A 47 0.88 4.92 -19.70
CA ARG A 47 1.32 4.33 -20.98
C ARG A 47 0.19 3.58 -21.68
N VAL A 48 -0.66 2.87 -20.94
CA VAL A 48 -1.79 2.14 -21.51
C VAL A 48 -2.85 3.11 -22.03
N ARG A 49 -3.15 4.19 -21.30
CA ARG A 49 -4.07 5.25 -21.73
C ARG A 49 -3.59 5.88 -23.03
N ASP A 50 -2.30 6.22 -23.14
CA ASP A 50 -1.75 6.81 -24.35
C ASP A 50 -1.85 5.87 -25.58
N MET A 51 -1.85 4.55 -25.36
CA MET A 51 -1.99 3.55 -26.42
C MET A 51 -3.45 3.21 -26.78
N LEU A 52 -4.34 3.11 -25.79
CA LEU A 52 -5.66 2.50 -25.92
C LEU A 52 -6.84 3.39 -25.52
N GLY A 53 -6.59 4.53 -24.86
CA GLY A 53 -7.64 5.47 -24.42
C GLY A 53 -8.54 4.96 -23.28
N ILE A 54 -8.10 3.98 -22.49
CA ILE A 54 -8.90 3.34 -21.43
C ILE A 54 -8.64 4.03 -20.07
N GLU A 55 -9.70 4.54 -19.42
CA GLU A 55 -9.62 5.28 -18.14
C GLU A 55 -10.08 4.49 -16.89
N THR A 56 -10.69 3.32 -17.07
CA THR A 56 -11.31 2.56 -15.95
C THR A 56 -10.32 2.14 -14.88
N ASP A 57 -9.08 1.84 -15.28
CA ASP A 57 -8.03 1.38 -14.37
C ASP A 57 -7.46 2.53 -13.52
N GLU A 58 -7.49 3.77 -14.03
CA GLU A 58 -7.07 4.96 -13.27
C GLU A 58 -8.02 5.21 -12.09
N LYS A 59 -9.34 5.08 -12.30
CA LYS A 59 -10.35 5.22 -11.23
C LYS A 59 -10.15 4.19 -10.11
N LYS A 60 -9.84 2.94 -10.48
CA LYS A 60 -9.53 1.87 -9.50
C LYS A 60 -8.29 2.21 -8.68
N LEU A 61 -7.23 2.70 -9.33
CA LEU A 61 -6.01 3.13 -8.65
C LEU A 61 -6.28 4.26 -7.64
N TYR A 62 -7.01 5.30 -8.04
CA TYR A 62 -7.34 6.42 -7.15
C TYR A 62 -8.14 5.96 -5.92
N MET A 63 -9.16 5.13 -6.12
CA MET A 63 -9.96 4.59 -5.01
C MET A 63 -9.10 3.77 -4.03
N VAL A 64 -8.22 2.91 -4.55
CA VAL A 64 -7.33 2.12 -3.68
C VAL A 64 -6.33 3.03 -2.95
N ALA A 65 -5.77 4.04 -3.61
CA ALA A 65 -4.86 4.99 -2.99
C ALA A 65 -5.51 5.76 -1.83
N GLU A 66 -6.78 6.16 -1.99
CA GLU A 66 -7.57 6.82 -0.94
C GLU A 66 -7.80 5.90 0.27
N ILE A 67 -8.24 4.66 0.04
CA ILE A 67 -8.45 3.68 1.12
C ILE A 67 -7.13 3.40 1.86
N VAL A 68 -6.02 3.26 1.12
CA VAL A 68 -4.69 3.03 1.70
C VAL A 68 -4.25 4.21 2.57
N ASP A 69 -4.50 5.45 2.13
CA ASP A 69 -4.17 6.64 2.91
C ASP A 69 -4.93 6.69 4.24
N GLU A 70 -6.24 6.38 4.22
CA GLU A 70 -7.06 6.31 5.43
C GLU A 70 -6.60 5.20 6.40
N GLU A 71 -6.28 4.01 5.89
CA GLU A 71 -5.74 2.93 6.73
C GLU A 71 -4.39 3.31 7.36
N LEU A 72 -3.51 4.01 6.62
CA LEU A 72 -2.24 4.50 7.14
C LEU A 72 -2.43 5.54 8.25
N LYS A 73 -3.40 6.47 8.10
CA LYS A 73 -3.77 7.42 9.16
C LYS A 73 -4.27 6.70 10.40
N GLU A 74 -5.11 5.68 10.25
CA GLU A 74 -5.61 4.90 11.38
C GLU A 74 -4.49 4.11 12.07
N ILE A 75 -3.55 3.53 11.32
CA ILE A 75 -2.37 2.90 11.91
C ILE A 75 -1.54 3.93 12.70
N ALA A 76 -1.32 5.12 12.14
CA ALA A 76 -0.57 6.17 12.83
C ALA A 76 -1.24 6.55 14.17
N ARG A 77 -2.58 6.67 14.19
CA ARG A 77 -3.36 6.89 15.42
C ARG A 77 -3.17 5.73 16.42
N LEU A 78 -3.39 4.48 15.99
CA LEU A 78 -3.28 3.29 16.86
C LEU A 78 -1.88 3.15 17.49
N VAL A 79 -0.82 3.39 16.72
CA VAL A 79 0.55 3.14 17.17
C VAL A 79 1.14 4.33 17.94
N PHE A 80 0.84 5.57 17.53
CA PHE A 80 1.51 6.76 18.07
C PHE A 80 0.64 7.63 18.98
N GLU A 81 -0.68 7.42 19.02
CA GLU A 81 -1.62 8.16 19.89
C GLU A 81 -2.10 7.35 21.11
N SER A 82 -1.41 6.24 21.43
CA SER A 82 -1.48 5.48 22.71
C SER A 82 -2.46 4.28 22.79
N GLU A 83 -3.11 3.88 21.69
CA GLU A 83 -3.97 2.68 21.65
C GLU A 83 -3.31 1.47 20.94
N MET A 84 -2.12 1.07 21.40
CA MET A 84 -1.36 0.01 20.71
C MET A 84 -2.09 -1.34 20.82
N ASN A 85 -2.87 -1.65 19.79
CA ASN A 85 -3.55 -2.93 19.59
C ASN A 85 -2.91 -3.66 18.41
N THR A 86 -2.08 -4.66 18.71
CA THR A 86 -1.29 -5.41 17.72
C THR A 86 -2.15 -6.19 16.74
N LEU A 87 -3.32 -6.68 17.16
CA LEU A 87 -4.27 -7.38 16.28
C LEU A 87 -4.90 -6.42 15.27
N LYS A 88 -5.37 -5.25 15.74
CA LYS A 88 -5.87 -4.19 14.84
C LYS A 88 -4.79 -3.70 13.88
N LEU A 89 -3.55 -3.56 14.34
CA LEU A 89 -2.42 -3.19 13.47
C LEU A 89 -2.20 -4.23 12.37
N ALA A 90 -2.19 -5.51 12.71
CA ALA A 90 -2.01 -6.60 11.74
C ALA A 90 -3.13 -6.63 10.70
N ASP A 91 -4.39 -6.53 11.13
CA ASP A 91 -5.58 -6.49 10.25
C ASP A 91 -5.49 -5.36 9.21
N LYS A 92 -5.10 -4.15 9.65
CA LYS A 92 -4.90 -3.00 8.75
C LYS A 92 -3.78 -3.21 7.74
N ILE A 93 -2.67 -3.78 8.19
CA ILE A 93 -1.54 -4.09 7.31
C ILE A 93 -1.96 -5.13 6.26
N GLU A 94 -2.68 -6.18 6.66
CA GLU A 94 -3.19 -7.21 5.74
C GLU A 94 -4.19 -6.63 4.73
N ARG A 95 -5.09 -5.76 5.17
CA ARG A 95 -6.03 -5.06 4.29
C ARG A 95 -5.32 -4.22 3.22
N ILE A 96 -4.32 -3.42 3.61
CA ILE A 96 -3.50 -2.66 2.66
C ILE A 96 -2.81 -3.62 1.68
N ASN A 97 -2.17 -4.69 2.17
CA ASN A 97 -1.49 -5.66 1.30
C ASN A 97 -2.44 -6.31 0.29
N GLY A 98 -3.66 -6.67 0.71
CA GLY A 98 -4.70 -7.22 -0.16
C GLY A 98 -5.10 -6.25 -1.28
N LEU A 99 -5.37 -5.00 -0.94
CA LEU A 99 -5.72 -3.96 -1.92
C LEU A 99 -4.61 -3.77 -2.98
N LEU A 100 -3.36 -3.79 -2.56
CA LEU A 100 -2.22 -3.63 -3.48
C LEU A 100 -2.00 -4.87 -4.35
N LEU A 101 -2.26 -6.07 -3.83
CA LEU A 101 -2.27 -7.31 -4.61
C LEU A 101 -3.37 -7.29 -5.69
N ASP A 102 -4.55 -6.76 -5.35
CA ASP A 102 -5.68 -6.63 -6.28
C ASP A 102 -5.48 -5.55 -7.34
N LEU A 103 -4.61 -4.56 -7.09
CA LEU A 103 -4.13 -3.62 -8.12
C LEU A 103 -3.09 -4.23 -9.07
N TYR A 104 -2.33 -5.21 -8.59
CA TYR A 104 -1.33 -5.90 -9.41
C TYR A 104 -1.95 -6.93 -10.36
N ARG A 105 -2.98 -7.64 -9.90
CA ARG A 105 -3.70 -8.68 -10.67
C ARG A 105 -4.55 -8.09 -11.79
#